data_AF-A0A0C1J428-F1
#
_entry.id   AF-A0A0C1J428-F1
#
_cell.length_a   1.000
_cell.length_b   1.000
_cell.length_c   1.000
_cell.angle_alpha   90.00
_cell.angle_beta   90.00
_cell.angle_gamma   90.00
#
_symmetry.space_group_name_H-M   'P 1'
#
loop_
_entity.id
_entity.type
_entity.pdbx_description
1 polymer ?
#
loop_
_entity_poly.entity_id
_entity_poly.type
_entity_poly.pdbx_seq_one_letter_code
_entity_poly.pdbx_strand_id
1 'polypeptide(L)'
;MIFISEILKIAQGLFSFPSSDRSFWGDFVSGITPTLLAAIIGAYLLHRIVPKWQRRFEEAKERARRKYEIAESVSKSFRLHWTSWRRLCVIQRHLNEVLEEGKIPTDVQKERKERFVSARDAAKDELQANLAVAKLYFSSRPCEVIDRFIIWDRHSSEEHEHAKTTVEIWAYWEDKLIGAMREDLD
;
A
#
# COMPACT_ATOMS: atom_id res chain seq x y z
N MET A 1 38.38 -6.40 -24.31
CA MET A 1 39.54 -7.30 -24.36
C MET A 1 40.66 -6.95 -23.37
N ILE A 2 40.48 -5.99 -22.44
CA ILE A 2 41.52 -5.54 -21.50
C ILE A 2 41.58 -6.43 -20.22
N PHE A 3 40.43 -7.00 -19.83
CA PHE A 3 40.24 -7.71 -18.56
C PHE A 3 41.02 -9.04 -18.43
N ILE A 4 41.19 -9.79 -19.52
CA ILE A 4 41.94 -11.06 -19.52
C ILE A 4 43.44 -10.80 -19.29
N SER A 5 43.97 -9.69 -19.81
CA SER A 5 45.40 -9.35 -19.67
C SER A 5 45.76 -8.92 -18.25
N GLU A 6 44.85 -8.28 -17.50
CA GLU A 6 45.08 -7.90 -16.10
C GLU A 6 44.97 -9.11 -15.17
N ILE A 7 44.01 -10.01 -15.40
CA ILE A 7 43.88 -11.26 -14.63
C ILE A 7 45.14 -12.13 -14.81
N LEU A 8 45.68 -12.21 -16.03
CA LEU A 8 46.93 -12.93 -16.32
C LEU A 8 48.15 -12.32 -15.61
N LYS A 9 48.24 -10.99 -15.51
CA LYS A 9 49.34 -10.31 -14.80
C LYS A 9 49.30 -10.53 -13.29
N ILE A 10 48.10 -10.54 -12.69
CA ILE A 10 47.92 -10.82 -11.26
C ILE A 10 48.27 -12.28 -10.96
N ALA A 11 47.86 -13.22 -11.82
CA ALA A 11 48.22 -14.63 -11.68
C ALA A 11 49.74 -14.86 -11.83
N GLN A 12 50.42 -14.13 -12.73
CA GLN A 12 51.88 -14.22 -12.89
C GLN A 12 52.65 -13.64 -11.70
N GLY A 13 52.10 -12.65 -10.99
CA GLY A 13 52.73 -12.06 -9.80
C GLY A 13 52.62 -12.91 -8.53
N LEU A 14 51.58 -13.73 -8.42
CA LEU A 14 51.32 -14.57 -7.23
C LEU A 14 52.10 -15.90 -7.24
N PHE A 15 52.63 -16.30 -8.39
CA PHE A 15 53.34 -17.57 -8.52
C PHE A 15 54.69 -17.40 -9.25
N SER A 16 55.75 -17.14 -8.50
CA SER A 16 57.12 -17.28 -8.99
C SER A 16 57.47 -18.77 -9.12
N PHE A 17 57.22 -19.35 -10.29
CA PHE A 17 57.39 -20.79 -10.54
C PHE A 17 58.81 -21.18 -10.99
N PRO A 18 59.39 -22.26 -10.44
CA PRO A 18 60.67 -22.81 -10.91
C PRO A 18 60.55 -23.41 -12.31
N SER A 19 61.57 -23.19 -13.15
CA SER A 19 61.53 -23.41 -14.60
C SER A 19 61.60 -24.86 -15.08
N SER A 20 61.56 -25.86 -14.20
CA SER A 20 61.91 -27.25 -14.55
C SER A 20 60.74 -28.15 -14.96
N ASP A 21 59.48 -27.71 -14.91
CA ASP A 21 58.33 -28.60 -15.17
C ASP A 21 57.19 -27.96 -15.99
N ARG A 22 57.52 -27.39 -17.15
CA ARG A 22 56.55 -26.69 -18.01
C ARG A 22 55.40 -27.57 -18.53
N SER A 23 55.57 -28.88 -18.64
CA SER A 23 54.54 -29.81 -19.13
C SER A 23 53.44 -30.06 -18.10
N PHE A 24 53.82 -30.34 -16.84
CA PHE A 24 52.87 -30.53 -15.74
C PHE A 24 52.02 -29.28 -15.50
N TRP A 25 52.64 -28.10 -15.54
CA TRP A 25 51.91 -26.83 -15.39
C TRP A 25 51.06 -26.50 -16.62
N GLY A 26 51.48 -26.88 -17.83
CA GLY A 26 50.64 -26.71 -19.04
C GLY A 26 49.32 -27.47 -18.93
N ASP A 27 49.38 -28.74 -18.52
CA ASP A 27 48.21 -29.59 -18.38
C ASP A 27 47.35 -29.18 -17.17
N PHE A 28 47.96 -28.85 -16.03
CA PHE A 28 47.26 -28.36 -14.84
C PHE A 28 46.57 -27.02 -15.06
N VAL A 29 47.26 -26.05 -15.68
CA VAL A 29 46.67 -24.75 -16.02
C VAL A 29 45.56 -24.92 -17.05
N SER A 30 45.72 -25.78 -18.07
CA SER A 30 44.67 -26.04 -19.07
C SER A 30 43.42 -26.71 -18.49
N GLY A 31 43.57 -27.52 -17.43
CA GLY A 31 42.45 -28.16 -16.74
C GLY A 31 41.68 -27.24 -15.78
N ILE A 32 42.37 -26.29 -15.12
CA ILE A 32 41.78 -25.40 -14.10
C ILE A 32 41.40 -24.02 -14.64
N THR A 33 42.00 -23.56 -15.75
CA THR A 33 41.62 -22.26 -16.35
C THR A 33 40.14 -22.17 -16.72
N PRO A 34 39.47 -23.20 -17.26
CA PRO A 34 38.05 -23.10 -17.59
C PRO A 34 37.17 -22.92 -16.35
N THR A 35 37.48 -23.58 -15.24
CA THR A 35 36.71 -23.49 -13.99
C THR A 35 36.94 -22.15 -13.28
N LEU A 36 38.18 -21.67 -13.22
CA LEU A 36 38.49 -20.32 -12.71
C LEU A 36 37.84 -19.23 -13.56
N LEU A 37 37.91 -19.36 -14.89
CA LEU A 37 37.28 -18.40 -15.80
C LEU A 37 35.75 -18.40 -15.62
N ALA A 38 35.13 -19.57 -15.52
CA ALA A 38 33.70 -19.69 -15.22
C ALA A 38 33.33 -19.07 -13.86
N ALA A 39 34.16 -19.26 -12.83
CA ALA A 39 33.94 -18.65 -11.52
C ALA A 39 34.03 -17.11 -11.56
N ILE A 40 35.02 -16.56 -12.28
CA ILE A 40 35.19 -15.11 -12.45
C ILE A 40 34.01 -14.51 -13.24
N ILE A 41 33.61 -15.17 -14.34
CA ILE A 41 32.45 -14.74 -15.13
C ILE A 41 31.17 -14.82 -14.29
N GLY A 42 30.99 -15.91 -13.54
CA GLY A 42 29.85 -16.09 -12.63
C GLY A 42 29.80 -15.02 -11.54
N ALA A 43 30.92 -14.72 -10.89
CA ALA A 43 31.02 -13.66 -9.89
C ALA A 43 30.70 -12.27 -10.47
N TYR A 44 31.20 -11.98 -11.68
CA TYR A 44 30.91 -10.72 -12.38
C TYR A 44 29.42 -10.59 -12.75
N LEU A 45 28.81 -11.66 -13.25
CA LEU A 45 27.38 -11.68 -13.59
C LEU A 45 26.51 -11.54 -12.33
N LEU A 46 26.84 -12.25 -11.24
CA LEU A 46 26.17 -12.11 -9.95
C LEU A 46 26.27 -10.67 -9.44
N HIS A 47 27.46 -10.06 -9.49
CA HIS A 47 27.65 -8.66 -9.08
C HIS A 47 26.80 -7.68 -9.90
N ARG A 48 26.49 -7.97 -11.16
CA ARG A 48 25.64 -7.14 -12.02
C ARG A 48 24.13 -7.39 -11.83
N ILE A 49 23.73 -8.64 -11.58
CA ILE A 49 22.32 -9.06 -11.54
C ILE A 49 21.73 -8.88 -10.14
N VAL A 50 22.48 -9.27 -9.10
CA VAL A 50 22.01 -9.26 -7.70
C VAL A 50 21.54 -7.87 -7.26
N PRO A 51 22.26 -6.75 -7.50
CA PRO A 51 21.80 -5.43 -7.08
C PRO A 51 20.51 -4.99 -7.76
N LYS A 52 20.31 -5.34 -9.05
CA LYS A 52 19.07 -5.03 -9.78
C LYS A 52 17.89 -5.83 -9.24
N TRP A 53 18.12 -7.09 -8.91
CA TRP A 53 17.11 -7.95 -8.32
C TRP A 53 16.75 -7.47 -6.90
N GLN A 54 17.74 -7.16 -6.07
CA GLN A 54 17.55 -6.57 -4.73
C GLN A 54 16.74 -5.27 -4.80
N ARG A 55 17.11 -4.34 -5.69
CA ARG A 55 16.37 -3.08 -5.85
C ARG A 55 14.91 -3.31 -6.26
N ARG A 56 14.64 -4.22 -7.19
CA ARG A 56 13.26 -4.55 -7.59
C ARG A 56 12.48 -5.16 -6.44
N PHE A 57 13.11 -6.02 -5.65
CA PHE A 57 12.50 -6.62 -4.47
C PHE A 57 12.20 -5.57 -3.39
N GLU A 58 13.12 -4.65 -3.12
CA GLU A 58 12.92 -3.54 -2.19
C GLU A 58 11.80 -2.59 -2.66
N GLU A 59 11.79 -2.22 -3.95
CA GLU A 59 10.72 -1.39 -4.53
C GLU A 59 9.34 -2.07 -4.46
N ALA A 60 9.28 -3.39 -4.65
CA ALA A 60 8.04 -4.16 -4.52
C ALA A 60 7.57 -4.22 -3.05
N LYS A 61 8.51 -4.47 -2.12
CA LYS A 61 8.24 -4.49 -0.68
C LYS A 61 7.73 -3.14 -0.18
N GLU A 62 8.35 -2.04 -0.61
CA GLU A 62 7.95 -0.69 -0.21
C GLU A 62 6.57 -0.33 -0.77
N ARG A 63 6.28 -0.71 -2.03
CA ARG A 63 4.94 -0.54 -2.60
C ARG A 63 3.88 -1.32 -1.82
N ALA A 64 4.15 -2.57 -1.47
CA ALA A 64 3.23 -3.38 -0.67
C ALA A 64 2.99 -2.74 0.70
N ARG A 65 4.05 -2.34 1.41
CA ARG A 65 3.96 -1.61 2.68
C ARG A 65 3.10 -0.36 2.54
N ARG A 66 3.31 0.42 1.48
CA ARG A 66 2.54 1.65 1.26
C ARG A 66 1.07 1.37 1.02
N LYS A 67 0.72 0.31 0.27
CA LYS A 67 -0.68 -0.12 0.12
C LYS A 67 -1.30 -0.50 1.47
N TYR A 68 -0.58 -1.21 2.34
CA TYR A 68 -1.07 -1.55 3.68
C TYR A 68 -1.38 -0.29 4.52
N GLU A 69 -0.45 0.67 4.56
CA GLU A 69 -0.62 1.94 5.29
C GLU A 69 -1.85 2.72 4.78
N ILE A 70 -2.08 2.72 3.47
CA ILE A 70 -3.25 3.37 2.85
C ILE A 70 -4.54 2.63 3.20
N ALA A 71 -4.56 1.29 3.12
CA ALA A 71 -5.74 0.50 3.49
C ALA A 71 -6.12 0.70 4.97
N GLU A 72 -5.13 0.75 5.86
CA GLU A 72 -5.34 1.06 7.28
C GLU A 72 -5.92 2.46 7.47
N SER A 73 -5.37 3.45 6.77
CA SER A 73 -5.87 4.83 6.81
C SER A 73 -7.31 4.94 6.33
N VAL A 74 -7.65 4.28 5.22
CA VAL A 74 -9.03 4.20 4.71
C VAL A 74 -9.95 3.55 5.74
N SER A 75 -9.57 2.39 6.30
CA SER A 75 -10.37 1.70 7.32
C SER A 75 -10.64 2.57 8.54
N LYS A 76 -9.61 3.28 9.03
CA LYS A 76 -9.72 4.19 10.17
C LYS A 76 -10.68 5.35 9.89
N SER A 77 -10.49 6.07 8.78
CA SER A 77 -11.34 7.22 8.44
C SER A 77 -12.78 6.78 8.12
N PHE A 78 -12.96 5.60 7.52
CA PHE A 78 -14.29 5.01 7.30
C PHE A 78 -15.04 4.79 8.61
N ARG A 79 -14.38 4.14 9.58
CA ARG A 79 -14.96 3.91 10.92
C ARG A 79 -15.27 5.20 11.65
N LEU A 80 -14.40 6.21 11.53
CA LEU A 80 -14.63 7.52 12.13
C LEU A 80 -15.85 8.19 11.52
N HIS A 81 -15.93 8.24 10.18
CA HIS A 81 -17.05 8.81 9.45
C HIS A 81 -18.37 8.12 9.81
N TRP A 82 -18.39 6.79 9.76
CA TRP A 82 -19.53 5.99 10.19
C TRP A 82 -19.96 6.35 11.61
N THR A 83 -19.03 6.32 12.56
CA THR A 83 -19.34 6.51 13.98
C THR A 83 -19.92 7.90 14.22
N SER A 84 -19.36 8.93 13.58
CA SER A 84 -19.89 10.30 13.61
C SER A 84 -21.29 10.37 13.02
N TRP A 85 -21.53 9.71 11.89
CA TRP A 85 -22.85 9.62 11.26
C TRP A 85 -23.88 8.94 12.19
N ARG A 86 -23.56 7.78 12.79
CA ARG A 86 -24.44 7.09 13.75
C ARG A 86 -24.80 7.96 14.94
N ARG A 87 -23.81 8.65 15.51
CA ARG A 87 -24.04 9.55 16.64
C ARG A 87 -24.95 10.71 16.25
N LEU A 88 -24.78 11.26 15.06
CA LEU A 88 -25.65 12.31 14.53
C LEU A 88 -27.09 11.81 14.36
N CYS A 89 -27.31 10.60 13.84
CA CYS A 89 -28.65 10.01 13.73
C CYS A 89 -29.35 9.87 15.09
N VAL A 90 -28.63 9.45 16.14
CA VAL A 90 -29.18 9.34 17.50
C VAL A 90 -29.57 10.72 18.05
N ILE A 91 -28.72 11.73 17.86
CA ILE A 91 -29.00 13.10 18.29
C ILE A 91 -30.19 13.68 17.52
N GLN A 92 -30.25 13.45 16.21
CA GLN A 92 -31.36 13.91 15.39
C GLN A 92 -32.67 13.27 15.82
N ARG A 93 -32.67 11.97 16.13
CA ARG A 93 -33.87 11.29 16.66
C ARG A 93 -34.34 11.92 17.96
N HIS A 94 -33.43 12.12 18.91
CA HIS A 94 -33.77 12.75 20.19
C HIS A 94 -34.30 14.18 20.02
N LEU A 95 -33.73 14.94 19.08
CA LEU A 95 -34.24 16.29 18.77
C LEU A 95 -35.63 16.26 18.14
N ASN A 96 -35.93 15.27 17.30
CA ASN A 96 -37.27 15.10 16.75
C ASN A 96 -38.28 14.74 17.84
N GLU A 97 -37.93 13.85 18.78
CA GLU A 97 -38.79 13.51 19.94
C GLU A 97 -39.11 14.76 20.79
N VAL A 98 -38.11 15.60 21.06
CA VAL A 98 -38.29 16.88 21.78
C VAL A 98 -39.28 17.80 21.04
N LEU A 99 -39.18 17.87 19.72
CA LEU A 99 -40.09 18.68 18.89
C LEU A 99 -41.52 18.11 18.85
N GLU A 100 -41.66 16.78 18.78
CA GLU A 100 -42.96 16.09 18.84
C GLU A 100 -43.67 16.29 20.19
N GLU A 101 -42.91 16.41 21.28
CA GLU A 101 -43.41 16.82 22.60
C GLU A 101 -43.78 18.32 22.69
N GLY A 102 -43.64 19.08 21.61
CA GLY A 102 -43.91 20.52 21.55
C GLY A 102 -42.87 21.38 22.26
N LYS A 103 -41.70 20.82 22.60
CA LYS A 103 -40.60 21.55 23.26
C LYS A 103 -39.65 22.13 22.21
N ILE A 104 -39.08 23.29 22.53
CA ILE A 104 -38.06 23.92 21.69
C ILE A 104 -36.68 23.39 22.11
N PRO A 105 -35.85 22.88 21.19
CA PRO A 105 -34.49 22.46 21.51
C PRO A 105 -33.67 23.58 22.14
N THR A 106 -32.98 23.27 23.23
CA THR A 106 -32.11 24.24 23.91
C THR A 106 -30.89 24.56 23.06
N ASP A 107 -30.28 25.73 23.27
CA ASP A 107 -29.09 26.12 22.51
C ASP A 107 -27.92 25.15 22.74
N VAL A 108 -27.82 24.54 23.93
CA VAL A 108 -26.87 23.45 24.22
C VAL A 108 -27.11 22.23 23.33
N GLN A 109 -28.37 21.86 23.06
CA GLN A 109 -28.69 20.74 22.18
C GLN A 109 -28.38 21.06 20.71
N LYS A 110 -28.64 22.30 20.27
CA LYS A 110 -28.29 22.78 18.92
C LYS A 110 -26.78 22.78 18.72
N GLU A 111 -26.04 23.38 19.65
CA GLU A 111 -24.57 23.42 19.60
C GLU A 111 -23.98 22.01 19.61
N ARG A 112 -24.53 21.11 20.43
CA ARG A 112 -24.12 19.70 20.43
C ARG A 112 -24.32 19.08 19.04
N LYS A 113 -25.47 19.27 18.40
CA LYS A 113 -25.73 18.77 17.04
C LYS A 113 -24.72 19.34 16.04
N GLU A 114 -24.47 20.64 16.05
CA GLU A 114 -23.54 21.31 15.13
C GLU A 114 -22.11 20.76 15.25
N ARG A 115 -21.65 20.46 16.47
CA ARG A 115 -20.35 19.81 16.69
C ARG A 115 -20.28 18.42 16.03
N PHE A 116 -21.36 17.62 16.11
CA PHE A 116 -21.39 16.31 15.46
C PHE A 116 -21.52 16.38 13.94
N VAL A 117 -22.24 17.39 13.41
CA VAL A 117 -22.27 17.67 11.97
C VAL A 117 -20.86 17.99 11.47
N SER A 118 -20.17 18.93 12.14
CA SER A 118 -18.80 19.32 11.80
C SER A 118 -17.83 18.14 11.87
N ALA A 119 -17.95 17.29 12.90
CA ALA A 119 -17.12 16.09 13.05
C ALA A 119 -17.40 15.02 11.98
N ARG A 120 -18.66 14.86 11.55
CA ARG A 120 -19.04 13.96 10.45
C ARG A 120 -18.44 14.44 9.14
N ASP A 121 -18.53 15.73 8.86
CA ASP A 121 -18.07 16.32 7.60
C ASP A 121 -16.54 16.28 7.51
N ALA A 122 -15.83 16.62 8.59
CA ALA A 122 -14.38 16.46 8.65
C ALA A 122 -13.93 15.00 8.42
N ALA A 123 -14.63 14.04 9.01
CA ALA A 123 -14.33 12.62 8.81
C ALA A 123 -14.67 12.14 7.38
N LYS A 124 -15.70 12.72 6.75
CA LYS A 124 -16.06 12.46 5.35
C LYS A 124 -14.95 12.93 4.42
N ASP A 125 -14.47 14.17 4.62
CA ASP A 125 -13.41 14.76 3.82
C ASP A 125 -12.11 13.96 3.96
N GLU A 126 -11.77 13.52 5.18
CA GLU A 126 -10.61 12.67 5.43
C GLU A 126 -10.73 11.31 4.73
N LEU A 127 -11.90 10.68 4.80
CA LEU A 127 -12.17 9.44 4.08
C LEU A 127 -12.03 9.64 2.57
N GLN A 128 -12.61 10.69 2.00
CA GLN A 128 -12.52 10.98 0.57
C GLN A 128 -11.07 11.24 0.12
N ALA A 129 -10.28 11.95 0.93
CA ALA A 129 -8.85 12.15 0.66
C ALA A 129 -8.09 10.81 0.64
N ASN A 130 -8.31 9.95 1.63
CA ASN A 130 -7.66 8.64 1.70
C ASN A 130 -8.09 7.71 0.55
N LEU A 131 -9.36 7.74 0.15
CA LEU A 131 -9.86 7.01 -1.01
C LEU A 131 -9.21 7.51 -2.31
N ALA A 132 -9.05 8.83 -2.48
CA ALA A 132 -8.37 9.39 -3.65
C ALA A 132 -6.90 8.94 -3.73
N VAL A 133 -6.19 8.92 -2.60
CA VAL A 133 -4.82 8.39 -2.52
C VAL A 133 -4.79 6.89 -2.85
N ALA A 134 -5.76 6.11 -2.37
CA ALA A 134 -5.82 4.68 -2.64
C ALA A 134 -5.86 4.38 -4.15
N LYS A 135 -6.57 5.20 -4.94
CA LYS A 135 -6.65 5.01 -6.40
C LYS A 135 -5.29 5.13 -7.13
N LEU A 136 -4.28 5.72 -6.49
CA LEU A 136 -2.92 5.82 -7.07
C LEU A 136 -2.10 4.53 -6.89
N TYR A 137 -2.44 3.69 -5.92
CA TYR A 137 -1.63 2.54 -5.52
C TYR A 137 -2.29 1.21 -5.81
N PHE A 138 -3.62 1.13 -5.71
CA PHE A 138 -4.39 -0.09 -5.89
C PHE A 138 -4.70 -0.38 -7.35
N SER A 139 -4.99 -1.65 -7.67
CA SER A 139 -5.40 -2.05 -9.03
C SER A 139 -6.81 -1.53 -9.40
N SER A 140 -7.26 -1.88 -10.61
CA SER A 140 -8.56 -1.44 -11.14
C SER A 140 -9.74 -1.87 -10.27
N ARG A 141 -9.72 -3.09 -9.71
CA ARG A 141 -10.85 -3.65 -8.95
C ARG A 141 -11.17 -2.82 -7.69
N PRO A 142 -10.23 -2.53 -6.78
CA PRO A 142 -10.50 -1.61 -5.67
C PRO A 142 -10.94 -0.23 -6.15
N CYS A 143 -10.33 0.31 -7.21
CA CYS A 143 -10.73 1.61 -7.75
C CYS A 143 -12.20 1.66 -8.17
N GLU A 144 -12.71 0.61 -8.82
CA GLU A 144 -14.13 0.50 -9.20
C GLU A 144 -15.06 0.42 -7.99
N VAL A 145 -14.63 -0.21 -6.90
CA VAL A 145 -15.42 -0.26 -5.65
C VAL A 145 -15.43 1.11 -4.98
N ILE A 146 -14.29 1.81 -4.95
CA ILE A 146 -14.17 3.19 -4.47
C ILE A 146 -15.12 4.11 -5.23
N ASP A 147 -15.15 4.03 -6.56
CA ASP A 147 -16.01 4.89 -7.37
C ASP A 147 -17.49 4.63 -7.11
N ARG A 148 -17.89 3.36 -7.01
CA ARG A 148 -19.26 3.00 -6.66
C ARG A 148 -19.66 3.50 -5.27
N PHE A 149 -18.75 3.41 -4.30
CA PHE A 149 -18.99 3.96 -2.96
C PHE A 149 -19.16 5.48 -2.99
N ILE A 150 -18.29 6.22 -3.70
CA ILE A 150 -18.37 7.68 -3.78
C ILE A 150 -19.68 8.14 -4.42
N ILE A 151 -20.12 7.45 -5.49
CA ILE A 151 -21.41 7.73 -6.14
C ILE A 151 -22.57 7.50 -5.16
N TRP A 152 -22.56 6.35 -4.49
CA TRP A 152 -23.58 6.02 -3.49
C TRP A 152 -23.62 7.02 -2.32
N ASP A 153 -22.47 7.38 -1.76
CA ASP A 153 -22.36 8.31 -0.63
C ASP A 153 -22.86 9.72 -1.01
N ARG A 154 -22.62 10.14 -2.25
CA ARG A 154 -23.15 11.40 -2.79
C ARG A 154 -24.68 11.36 -2.87
N HIS A 155 -25.26 10.35 -3.50
CA HIS A 155 -26.71 10.20 -3.60
C HIS A 155 -27.37 10.10 -2.22
N SER A 156 -26.78 9.32 -1.31
CA SER A 156 -27.28 9.15 0.06
C SER A 156 -27.22 10.43 0.90
N SER A 157 -26.34 11.38 0.53
CA SER A 157 -26.27 12.70 1.18
C SER A 157 -27.27 13.70 0.60
N GLU A 158 -27.56 13.62 -0.71
CA GLU A 158 -28.46 14.53 -1.42
C GLU A 158 -29.94 14.25 -1.14
N GLU A 159 -30.33 12.99 -0.95
CA GLU A 159 -31.74 12.60 -0.81
C GLU A 159 -32.39 13.07 0.51
N HIS A 160 -31.68 13.74 1.42
CA HIS A 160 -32.15 14.29 2.71
C HIS A 160 -32.85 13.28 3.67
N GLU A 161 -33.18 12.07 3.20
CA GLU A 161 -33.59 10.92 3.99
C GLU A 161 -32.37 10.22 4.59
N HIS A 162 -31.61 10.95 5.43
CA HIS A 162 -30.63 10.34 6.34
C HIS A 162 -31.24 9.20 7.19
N ALA A 163 -32.58 9.09 7.24
CA ALA A 163 -33.34 8.07 7.93
C ALA A 163 -33.36 6.68 7.26
N LYS A 164 -33.07 6.53 5.96
CA LYS A 164 -33.18 5.23 5.27
C LYS A 164 -31.88 4.46 5.12
N THR A 165 -30.74 5.11 5.28
CA THR A 165 -29.45 4.39 5.26
C THR A 165 -29.35 3.53 6.51
N THR A 166 -29.43 2.21 6.37
CA THR A 166 -29.39 1.32 7.52
C THR A 166 -27.93 0.99 7.91
N VAL A 167 -27.73 0.50 9.14
CA VAL A 167 -26.43 0.06 9.65
C VAL A 167 -25.84 -1.02 8.73
N GLU A 168 -26.69 -1.83 8.12
CA GLU A 168 -26.33 -2.92 7.22
C GLU A 168 -25.74 -2.41 5.90
N ILE A 169 -26.24 -1.30 5.35
CA ILE A 169 -25.72 -0.73 4.08
C ILE A 169 -24.30 -0.20 4.29
N TRP A 170 -24.06 0.49 5.41
CA TRP A 170 -22.73 0.93 5.74
C TRP A 170 -21.78 -0.27 5.96
N ALA A 171 -22.27 -1.36 6.57
CA ALA A 171 -21.46 -2.57 6.84
C ALA A 171 -21.05 -3.23 5.52
N TYR A 172 -22.01 -3.30 4.60
CA TYR A 172 -21.78 -3.75 3.24
C TYR A 172 -20.67 -2.94 2.56
N TRP A 173 -20.69 -1.61 2.67
CA TRP A 173 -19.65 -0.78 2.06
C TRP A 173 -18.29 -0.91 2.75
N GLU A 174 -18.23 -1.06 4.07
CA GLU A 174 -16.98 -1.35 4.78
C GLU A 174 -16.36 -2.65 4.25
N ASP A 175 -17.15 -3.73 4.22
CA ASP A 175 -16.70 -5.04 3.75
C ASP A 175 -16.28 -5.00 2.28
N LYS A 176 -17.02 -4.31 1.41
CA LYS A 176 -16.67 -4.18 -0.01
C LYS A 176 -15.38 -3.41 -0.23
N LEU A 177 -15.23 -2.25 0.41
CA LEU A 177 -14.04 -1.41 0.24
C LEU A 177 -12.80 -2.08 0.81
N ILE A 178 -12.86 -2.49 2.07
CA ILE A 178 -11.71 -3.07 2.77
C ILE A 178 -11.42 -4.47 2.23
N GLY A 179 -12.45 -5.25 1.87
CA GLY A 179 -12.30 -6.56 1.24
C GLY A 179 -11.59 -6.48 -0.11
N ALA A 180 -11.99 -5.54 -0.98
CA ALA A 180 -11.32 -5.34 -2.27
C ALA A 180 -9.86 -4.90 -2.09
N MET A 181 -9.57 -4.01 -1.12
CA MET A 181 -8.20 -3.61 -0.81
C MET A 181 -7.36 -4.77 -0.28
N ARG A 182 -7.95 -5.63 0.59
CA ARG A 182 -7.28 -6.82 1.11
C ARG A 182 -6.91 -7.80 0.00
N GLU A 183 -7.84 -8.09 -0.90
CA GLU A 183 -7.59 -8.97 -2.05
C GLU A 183 -6.49 -8.45 -2.99
N ASP A 184 -6.21 -7.15 -3.00
CA ASP A 184 -5.15 -6.55 -3.82
C ASP A 184 -3.78 -6.47 -3.10
N LEU A 185 -3.77 -6.80 -1.81
CA LEU A 185 -2.57 -6.93 -0.97
C LEU A 185 -2.02 -8.36 -0.99
N ASP A 186 -2.90 -9.35 -1.18
CA ASP A 186 -2.57 -10.78 -1.30
C ASP A 186 -2.04 -11.14 -2.70
#